data_AF-G2FTH5-F1
#
_entry.id   AF-G2FTH5-F1
#
_cell.length_a   1.000
_cell.length_b   1.000
_cell.length_c   1.000
_cell.angle_alpha   90.00
_cell.angle_beta   90.00
_cell.angle_gamma   90.00
#
_symmetry.space_group_name_H-M   'P 1'
#
loop_
_entity.id
_entity.type
_entity.pdbx_description
1 polymer ?
#
loop_
_entity_poly.entity_id
_entity_poly.type
_entity_poly.pdbx_seq_one_letter_code
_entity_poly.pdbx_strand_id
1 'polypeptide(L)'
;MIEDLIEYYKTKISAFSLIFTHVKIQFYLFRISFIIFAICVFLFLFRLTIYQPSLYNMLPIAISIAIFAGATLWLNSRSKLVIEKRYNIRPKGFVWKTSEIEKHQINLLKNWLKENKLISKEKVKSLIEILKKESDQRKLPSFFSSSIFLAVSVPVWVQFTSVEFKLITTVKEALATTIELMGVTFTIVIIAGAVKELLVDLRKLLLNTEPQRIMQIIKLLEIILLKIDD
;
A
#
# COMPACT_ATOMS: atom_id res chain seq x y z
N MET A 1 -9.96 16.27 -21.48
CA MET A 1 -9.13 17.12 -20.59
C MET A 1 -8.77 16.41 -19.29
N ILE A 2 -9.76 15.97 -18.49
CA ILE A 2 -9.51 15.29 -17.20
C ILE A 2 -8.86 13.93 -17.43
N GLU A 3 -9.39 13.17 -18.38
CA GLU A 3 -8.85 11.90 -18.85
C GLU A 3 -7.41 12.07 -19.32
N ASP A 4 -7.14 13.10 -20.13
CA ASP A 4 -5.79 13.40 -20.64
C ASP A 4 -4.82 13.72 -19.50
N LEU A 5 -5.27 14.44 -18.48
CA LEU A 5 -4.48 14.72 -17.27
C LEU A 5 -4.18 13.42 -16.49
N ILE A 6 -5.19 12.57 -16.31
CA ILE A 6 -5.04 11.28 -15.61
C ILE A 6 -4.09 10.36 -16.38
N GLU A 7 -4.19 10.32 -17.70
CA GLU A 7 -3.34 9.54 -18.57
C GLU A 7 -1.90 10.07 -18.59
N TYR A 8 -1.72 11.39 -18.68
CA TYR A 8 -0.41 12.03 -18.58
C TYR A 8 0.24 11.71 -17.24
N TYR A 9 -0.51 11.82 -16.13
CA TYR A 9 -0.01 11.45 -14.81
C TYR A 9 0.43 9.98 -14.78
N LYS A 10 -0.41 9.07 -15.28
CA LYS A 10 -0.13 7.63 -15.31
C LYS A 10 1.17 7.32 -16.07
N THR A 11 1.36 7.94 -17.24
CA THR A 11 2.41 7.59 -18.20
C THR A 11 3.69 8.41 -18.08
N LYS A 12 3.68 9.56 -17.39
CA LYS A 12 4.83 10.46 -17.31
C LYS A 12 5.22 10.86 -15.89
N ILE A 13 4.27 10.96 -14.95
CA ILE A 13 4.54 11.52 -13.61
C ILE A 13 4.59 10.44 -12.52
N SER A 14 3.82 9.37 -12.65
CA SER A 14 3.66 8.38 -11.60
C SER A 14 5.00 7.75 -11.18
N ALA A 15 5.16 7.44 -9.88
CA ALA A 15 6.36 6.75 -9.40
C ALA A 15 6.60 5.42 -10.11
N PHE A 16 5.52 4.74 -10.52
CA PHE A 16 5.61 3.55 -11.35
C PHE A 16 6.27 3.86 -12.69
N SER A 17 5.79 4.88 -13.39
CA SER A 17 6.33 5.28 -14.69
C SER A 17 7.78 5.76 -14.62
N LEU A 18 8.12 6.55 -13.60
CA LEU A 18 9.44 7.15 -13.45
C LEU A 18 10.51 6.12 -13.02
N ILE A 19 10.13 5.14 -12.20
CA ILE A 19 11.10 4.29 -11.50
C ILE A 19 10.82 2.81 -11.76
N PHE A 20 9.64 2.33 -11.38
CA PHE A 20 9.36 0.88 -11.36
C PHE A 20 9.27 0.24 -12.75
N THR A 21 9.01 1.01 -13.80
CA THR A 21 9.14 0.58 -15.21
C THR A 21 10.57 0.12 -15.54
N HIS A 22 11.58 0.63 -14.84
CA HIS A 22 13.00 0.33 -15.04
C HIS A 22 13.58 -0.70 -14.05
N VAL A 23 12.82 -1.09 -13.01
CA VAL A 23 13.22 -2.07 -11.99
C VAL A 23 12.15 -3.15 -11.77
N LYS A 24 11.51 -3.59 -12.86
CA LYS A 24 10.37 -4.51 -12.83
C LYS A 24 10.66 -5.78 -12.02
N ILE A 25 11.81 -6.42 -12.25
CA ILE A 25 12.17 -7.67 -11.57
C ILE A 25 12.26 -7.47 -10.05
N GLN A 26 12.98 -6.43 -9.61
CA GLN A 26 13.12 -6.14 -8.18
C GLN A 26 11.78 -5.79 -7.54
N PHE A 27 10.92 -5.10 -8.28
CA PHE A 27 9.57 -4.76 -7.85
C PHE A 27 8.70 -6.01 -7.66
N TYR A 28 8.73 -6.96 -8.61
CA TYR A 28 8.02 -8.23 -8.48
C TYR A 28 8.59 -9.09 -7.34
N LEU A 29 9.91 -9.18 -7.20
CA LEU A 29 10.55 -9.92 -6.12
C LEU A 29 10.21 -9.35 -4.74
N PHE A 30 10.18 -8.03 -4.59
CA PHE A 30 9.71 -7.37 -3.37
C PHE A 30 8.25 -7.73 -3.04
N ARG A 31 7.38 -7.78 -4.05
CA ARG A 31 5.98 -8.18 -3.85
C ARG A 31 5.83 -9.63 -3.44
N ILE A 32 6.56 -10.53 -4.11
CA ILE A 32 6.53 -11.97 -3.79
C ILE A 32 7.10 -12.20 -2.39
N SER A 33 8.21 -11.56 -2.03
CA SER A 33 8.80 -11.70 -0.69
C SER A 33 7.87 -11.18 0.41
N PHE A 34 7.12 -10.10 0.16
CA PHE A 34 6.11 -9.62 1.09
C PHE A 34 4.99 -10.65 1.33
N ILE A 35 4.49 -11.30 0.27
CA ILE A 35 3.47 -12.35 0.38
C ILE A 35 4.00 -13.54 1.18
N ILE A 36 5.22 -14.00 0.85
CA ILE A 36 5.86 -15.11 1.57
C ILE A 36 6.01 -14.76 3.05
N PHE A 37 6.50 -13.55 3.36
CA PHE A 37 6.63 -13.07 4.72
C PHE A 37 5.29 -13.08 5.47
N ALA A 38 4.21 -12.57 4.86
CA ALA A 38 2.89 -12.59 5.46
C ALA A 38 2.37 -14.02 5.75
N ILE A 39 2.58 -14.96 4.81
CA ILE A 39 2.21 -16.37 5.00
C ILE A 39 3.03 -17.00 6.12
N CYS A 40 4.34 -16.76 6.17
CA CYS A 40 5.21 -17.28 7.22
C CYS A 40 4.82 -16.74 8.60
N VAL A 41 4.47 -15.45 8.72
CA VAL A 41 3.95 -14.86 9.96
C VAL A 41 2.63 -15.53 10.37
N PHE A 42 1.72 -15.76 9.42
CA PHE A 42 0.46 -16.46 9.69
C PHE A 42 0.69 -17.88 10.23
N LEU A 43 1.49 -18.67 9.52
CA LEU A 43 1.79 -20.05 9.90
C LEU A 43 2.54 -20.13 11.22
N PHE A 44 3.44 -19.19 11.49
CA PHE A 44 4.15 -19.11 12.77
C PHE A 44 3.17 -18.90 13.93
N LEU A 45 2.25 -17.95 13.79
CA LEU A 45 1.25 -17.68 14.81
C LEU A 45 0.27 -18.83 14.98
N PHE A 46 -0.16 -19.46 13.88
CA PHE A 46 -1.00 -20.66 13.92
C PHE A 46 -0.29 -21.88 14.54
N ARG A 47 1.04 -22.02 14.39
CA ARG A 47 1.76 -23.12 15.04
C ARG A 47 2.02 -22.87 16.52
N LEU A 48 2.16 -21.61 16.92
CA LEU A 48 2.28 -21.22 18.33
C LEU A 48 1.06 -21.63 19.16
N THR A 49 -0.10 -21.81 18.50
CA THR A 49 -1.36 -22.22 19.12
C THR A 49 -1.43 -23.73 19.39
N ILE A 50 -0.92 -24.56 18.47
CA ILE A 50 -1.05 -26.03 18.54
C ILE A 50 0.15 -26.69 19.25
N TYR A 51 1.35 -26.10 19.16
CA TYR A 51 2.58 -26.71 19.65
C TYR A 51 3.41 -25.74 20.49
N GLN A 52 4.16 -26.28 21.47
CA GLN A 52 5.12 -25.49 22.24
C GLN A 52 6.13 -24.80 21.30
N PRO A 53 6.50 -23.54 21.58
CA PRO A 53 7.45 -22.80 20.75
C PRO A 53 8.81 -23.51 20.76
N SER A 54 9.16 -24.09 19.62
CA SER A 54 10.46 -24.68 19.35
C SER A 54 11.30 -23.73 18.52
N LEU A 55 12.61 -23.71 18.72
CA LEU A 55 13.57 -22.95 17.90
C LEU A 55 13.41 -23.26 16.40
N TYR A 56 13.03 -24.50 16.05
CA TYR A 56 12.76 -24.90 14.67
C TYR A 56 11.57 -24.14 14.04
N ASN A 57 10.60 -23.69 14.84
CA ASN A 57 9.47 -22.89 14.35
C ASN A 57 9.86 -21.42 14.10
N MET A 58 10.95 -20.93 14.69
CA MET A 58 11.45 -19.57 14.44
C MET A 58 12.30 -19.45 13.17
N LEU A 59 12.80 -20.57 12.64
CA LEU A 59 13.69 -20.56 11.48
C LEU A 59 12.98 -20.07 10.19
N PRO A 60 11.76 -20.54 9.83
CA PRO A 60 11.07 -20.06 8.64
C PRO A 60 10.73 -18.57 8.69
N ILE A 61 10.33 -18.06 9.87
CA ILE A 61 10.01 -16.64 10.02
C ILE A 61 11.25 -15.77 9.90
N ALA A 62 12.37 -16.17 10.53
CA ALA A 62 13.65 -15.46 10.42
C ALA A 62 14.15 -15.41 8.96
N ILE A 63 14.07 -16.53 8.24
CA ILE A 63 14.41 -16.59 6.80
C ILE A 63 13.51 -15.66 5.99
N SER A 64 12.19 -15.69 6.23
CA SER A 64 11.24 -14.84 5.51
C SER A 64 11.49 -13.34 5.74
N ILE A 65 11.84 -12.95 6.97
CA ILE A 65 12.23 -11.57 7.32
C ILE A 65 13.49 -11.17 6.55
N ALA A 66 14.52 -12.02 6.55
CA ALA A 66 15.77 -11.74 5.85
C ALA A 66 15.55 -11.57 4.33
N ILE A 67 14.73 -12.43 3.72
CA ILE A 67 14.37 -12.33 2.30
C ILE A 67 13.60 -11.04 2.01
N PHE A 68 12.60 -10.70 2.84
CA PHE A 68 11.82 -9.48 2.67
C PHE A 68 12.66 -8.21 2.84
N ALA A 69 13.49 -8.15 3.88
CA ALA A 69 14.41 -7.05 4.12
C ALA A 69 15.42 -6.91 2.97
N GLY A 70 16.03 -8.01 2.52
CA GLY A 70 16.95 -8.03 1.38
C GLY A 70 16.30 -7.54 0.09
N ALA A 71 15.09 -8.00 -0.23
CA ALA A 71 14.34 -7.55 -1.40
C ALA A 71 13.99 -6.05 -1.33
N THR A 72 13.61 -5.56 -0.15
CA THR A 72 13.30 -4.14 0.09
C THR A 72 14.53 -3.26 -0.11
N LEU A 73 15.66 -3.64 0.48
CA LEU A 73 16.94 -2.94 0.33
C LEU A 73 17.39 -2.94 -1.13
N TRP A 74 17.24 -4.08 -1.82
CA TRP A 74 17.64 -4.19 -3.22
C TRP A 74 16.78 -3.33 -4.15
N LEU A 75 15.46 -3.36 -3.99
CA LEU A 75 14.53 -2.51 -4.73
C LEU A 75 14.85 -1.03 -4.50
N ASN A 76 15.09 -0.66 -3.24
CA ASN A 76 15.40 0.71 -2.87
C ASN A 76 16.72 1.20 -3.51
N SER A 77 17.79 0.41 -3.41
CA SER A 77 19.08 0.74 -4.02
C SER A 77 18.98 0.86 -5.54
N ARG A 78 18.26 -0.05 -6.21
CA ARG A 78 18.05 0.02 -7.66
C ARG A 78 17.19 1.21 -8.05
N SER A 79 16.19 1.56 -7.25
CA SER A 79 15.35 2.75 -7.46
C SER A 79 16.20 4.03 -7.40
N LYS A 80 17.08 4.16 -6.39
CA LYS A 80 18.00 5.30 -6.30
C LYS A 80 18.93 5.42 -7.51
N LEU A 81 19.46 4.29 -7.99
CA LEU A 81 20.31 4.28 -9.19
C LEU A 81 19.56 4.73 -10.45
N VAL A 82 18.30 4.34 -10.62
CA VAL A 82 17.47 4.82 -11.74
C VAL A 82 17.26 6.32 -11.65
N ILE A 83 16.97 6.80 -10.44
CA ILE A 83 16.71 8.22 -10.18
C ILE A 83 17.94 9.07 -10.51
N GLU A 84 19.11 8.66 -10.03
CA GLU A 84 20.36 9.36 -10.30
C GLU A 84 20.70 9.35 -11.80
N LYS A 85 20.60 8.18 -12.46
CA LYS A 85 20.98 8.07 -13.88
C LYS A 85 20.03 8.79 -14.83
N ARG A 86 18.72 8.78 -14.57
CA ARG A 86 17.72 9.31 -15.50
C ARG A 86 17.32 10.74 -15.23
N TYR A 87 17.31 11.15 -13.95
CA TYR A 87 16.83 12.47 -13.54
C TYR A 87 17.92 13.34 -12.94
N ASN A 88 19.15 12.82 -12.80
CA ASN A 88 20.28 13.51 -12.17
C ASN A 88 19.95 14.02 -10.75
N ILE A 89 19.04 13.31 -10.07
CA ILE A 89 18.65 13.58 -8.69
C ILE A 89 19.41 12.58 -7.82
N ARG A 90 20.11 13.04 -6.79
CA ARG A 90 20.83 12.17 -5.84
C ARG A 90 20.03 12.03 -4.56
N PRO A 91 19.24 10.96 -4.38
CA PRO A 91 18.34 10.85 -3.24
C PRO A 91 19.14 10.74 -1.94
N LYS A 92 19.09 11.77 -1.10
CA LYS A 92 19.70 11.77 0.23
C LYS A 92 18.84 10.97 1.21
N GLY A 93 19.48 10.12 2.02
CA GLY A 93 18.81 9.34 3.08
C GLY A 93 18.61 7.86 2.75
N PHE A 94 17.87 7.15 3.61
CA PHE A 94 17.69 5.70 3.49
C PHE A 94 16.77 5.29 2.33
N VAL A 95 15.68 6.01 2.10
CA VAL A 95 14.67 5.66 1.08
C VAL A 95 14.87 6.46 -0.21
N TRP A 96 14.51 5.89 -1.37
CA TRP A 96 14.59 6.56 -2.67
C TRP A 96 13.61 7.73 -2.83
N LYS A 97 12.49 7.71 -2.10
CA LYS A 97 11.44 8.72 -2.17
C LYS A 97 11.85 9.96 -1.38
N THR A 98 12.42 10.95 -2.07
CA THR A 98 12.84 12.22 -1.49
C THR A 98 11.97 13.38 -1.95
N SER A 99 12.06 14.52 -1.26
CA SER A 99 11.38 15.76 -1.65
C SER A 99 11.84 16.28 -3.02
N GLU A 100 13.06 15.93 -3.47
CA GLU A 100 13.58 16.27 -4.80
C GLU A 100 12.82 15.53 -5.91
N ILE A 101 12.48 14.25 -5.69
CA ILE A 101 11.64 13.48 -6.61
C ILE A 101 10.23 14.05 -6.68
N GLU A 102 9.67 14.42 -5.53
CA GLU A 102 8.36 15.07 -5.48
C GLU A 102 8.37 16.42 -6.21
N LYS A 103 9.41 17.24 -6.03
CA LYS A 103 9.62 18.47 -6.81
C LYS A 103 9.69 18.19 -8.31
N HIS A 104 10.37 17.13 -8.72
CA HIS A 104 10.42 16.73 -10.14
C HIS A 104 9.02 16.38 -10.67
N GLN A 105 8.22 15.61 -9.92
CA GLN A 105 6.84 15.29 -10.29
C GLN A 105 5.96 16.55 -10.37
N ILE A 106 6.11 17.48 -9.43
CA ILE A 106 5.42 18.78 -9.43
C ILE A 106 5.79 19.57 -10.70
N ASN A 107 7.07 19.60 -11.07
CA ASN A 107 7.52 20.34 -12.25
C ASN A 107 6.97 19.75 -13.55
N LEU A 108 6.93 18.42 -13.69
CA LEU A 108 6.30 17.75 -14.83
C LEU A 108 4.81 18.11 -14.94
N LEU A 109 4.09 18.09 -13.82
CA LEU A 109 2.68 18.47 -13.78
C LEU A 109 2.48 19.96 -14.12
N LYS A 110 3.32 20.83 -13.56
CA LYS A 110 3.29 22.28 -13.81
C LYS A 110 3.53 22.59 -15.28
N ASN A 111 4.47 21.89 -15.94
CA ASN A 111 4.75 22.07 -17.36
C ASN A 111 3.55 21.66 -18.22
N TRP A 112 2.94 20.51 -17.93
CA TRP A 112 1.72 20.08 -18.62
C TRP A 112 0.57 21.09 -18.46
N LEU A 113 0.37 21.64 -17.26
CA LEU A 113 -0.63 22.69 -17.04
C LEU A 113 -0.35 23.97 -17.82
N LYS A 114 0.93 24.36 -17.94
CA LYS A 114 1.33 25.53 -18.75
C LYS A 114 1.06 25.30 -20.24
N GLU A 115 1.47 24.15 -20.76
CA GLU A 115 1.25 23.76 -22.17
C GLU A 115 -0.25 23.76 -22.53
N ASN A 116 -1.10 23.35 -21.58
CA ASN A 116 -2.56 23.33 -21.76
C ASN A 116 -3.27 24.63 -21.33
N LYS A 117 -2.53 25.70 -20.96
CA LYS A 117 -3.08 27.00 -20.52
C LYS A 117 -3.99 26.91 -19.28
N LEU A 118 -3.69 25.99 -18.37
CA LEU A 118 -4.46 25.68 -17.14
C LEU A 118 -3.81 26.19 -15.85
N ILE A 119 -2.67 26.89 -15.91
CA ILE A 119 -1.84 27.22 -14.74
C ILE A 119 -2.34 28.40 -13.87
N SER A 120 -3.47 29.02 -14.19
CA SER A 120 -4.05 30.09 -13.35
C SER A 120 -4.68 29.52 -12.08
N LYS A 121 -4.63 30.27 -10.97
CA LYS A 121 -5.20 29.90 -9.66
C LYS A 121 -6.64 29.36 -9.75
N GLU A 122 -7.50 30.08 -10.47
CA GLU A 122 -8.92 29.71 -10.66
C GLU A 122 -9.09 28.38 -11.40
N LYS A 123 -8.33 28.18 -12.48
CA LYS A 123 -8.36 26.93 -13.28
C LYS A 123 -7.81 25.74 -12.48
N VAL A 124 -6.73 25.92 -11.73
CA VAL A 124 -6.17 24.86 -10.87
C VAL A 124 -7.16 24.49 -9.76
N LYS A 125 -7.80 25.48 -9.12
CA LYS A 125 -8.84 25.24 -8.11
C LYS A 125 -10.04 24.49 -8.70
N SER A 126 -10.49 24.89 -9.89
CA SER A 126 -11.58 24.23 -10.62
C SER A 126 -11.22 22.78 -10.98
N LEU A 127 -9.98 22.54 -11.44
CA LEU A 127 -9.46 21.19 -11.71
C LEU A 127 -9.49 20.31 -10.46
N ILE A 128 -9.06 20.83 -9.31
CA ILE A 128 -9.09 20.09 -8.04
C ILE A 128 -10.52 19.70 -7.68
N GLU A 129 -11.48 20.62 -7.82
CA GLU A 129 -12.88 20.36 -7.50
C GLU A 129 -13.51 19.31 -8.41
N ILE A 130 -13.27 19.42 -9.72
CA ILE A 130 -13.74 18.44 -10.70
C ILE A 130 -13.11 17.06 -10.43
N LEU A 131 -11.80 17.01 -10.17
CA LEU A 131 -11.11 15.76 -9.83
C LEU A 131 -11.62 15.15 -8.53
N LYS A 132 -11.99 15.95 -7.52
CA LYS A 132 -12.60 15.44 -6.28
C LYS A 132 -13.92 14.72 -6.59
N LYS A 133 -14.79 15.38 -7.37
CA LYS A 133 -16.06 14.79 -7.82
C LYS A 133 -15.85 13.51 -8.65
N GLU A 134 -14.87 13.52 -9.55
CA GLU A 134 -14.52 12.37 -10.38
C GLU A 134 -13.98 11.19 -9.55
N SER A 135 -13.14 11.48 -8.55
CA SER A 135 -12.63 10.47 -7.61
C SER A 135 -13.77 9.78 -6.87
N ASP A 136 -14.77 10.56 -6.43
CA ASP A 136 -15.93 10.05 -5.71
C ASP A 136 -16.84 9.21 -6.60
N GLN A 137 -17.09 9.62 -7.83
CA GLN A 137 -17.90 8.87 -8.80
C GLN A 137 -17.23 7.56 -9.25
N ARG A 138 -15.90 7.54 -9.37
CA ARG A 138 -15.13 6.36 -9.78
C ARG A 138 -14.82 5.40 -8.62
N LYS A 139 -15.23 5.71 -7.37
CA LYS A 139 -15.19 4.75 -6.28
C LYS A 139 -16.17 3.62 -6.61
N LEU A 140 -15.66 2.40 -6.76
CA LEU A 140 -16.55 1.23 -6.87
C LEU A 140 -17.48 1.19 -5.65
N PRO A 141 -18.76 0.82 -5.85
CA PRO A 141 -19.65 0.54 -4.73
C PRO A 141 -18.97 -0.49 -3.83
N SER A 142 -19.06 -0.28 -2.52
CA SER A 142 -18.51 -1.21 -1.54
C SER A 142 -19.28 -2.53 -1.66
N PHE A 143 -18.74 -3.50 -2.40
CA PHE A 143 -19.36 -4.82 -2.59
C PHE A 143 -19.61 -5.55 -1.25
N PHE A 144 -18.89 -5.17 -0.20
CA PHE A 144 -19.18 -5.55 1.16
C PHE A 144 -19.48 -4.28 1.96
N SER A 145 -20.73 -4.11 2.43
CA SER A 145 -20.94 -3.17 3.51
C SER A 145 -20.23 -3.75 4.73
N SER A 146 -19.40 -2.94 5.39
CA SER A 146 -18.70 -3.37 6.60
C SER A 146 -19.69 -3.88 7.65
N SER A 147 -20.93 -3.38 7.62
CA SER A 147 -22.03 -3.81 8.47
C SER A 147 -22.45 -5.27 8.24
N ILE A 148 -22.61 -5.73 6.98
CA ILE A 148 -22.97 -7.12 6.69
C ILE A 148 -21.84 -8.06 7.07
N PHE A 149 -20.60 -7.69 6.76
CA PHE A 149 -19.43 -8.47 7.15
C PHE A 149 -19.34 -8.62 8.67
N LEU A 150 -19.47 -7.53 9.42
CA LEU A 150 -19.46 -7.57 10.89
C LEU A 150 -20.62 -8.40 11.45
N ALA A 151 -21.83 -8.26 10.88
CA ALA A 151 -23.01 -9.00 11.33
C ALA A 151 -22.83 -10.52 11.21
N VAL A 152 -22.06 -11.00 10.23
CA VAL A 152 -21.77 -12.43 10.03
C VAL A 152 -20.52 -12.87 10.80
N SER A 153 -19.45 -12.07 10.77
CA SER A 153 -18.17 -12.44 11.38
C SER A 153 -18.18 -12.40 12.89
N VAL A 154 -18.90 -11.45 13.51
CA VAL A 154 -18.92 -11.31 14.97
C VAL A 154 -19.57 -12.54 15.65
N PRO A 155 -20.76 -13.03 15.24
CA PRO A 155 -21.33 -14.24 15.83
C PRO A 155 -20.46 -15.48 15.64
N VAL A 156 -19.86 -15.66 14.46
CA VAL A 156 -18.93 -16.78 14.19
C VAL A 156 -17.71 -16.71 15.10
N TRP A 157 -17.14 -15.51 15.27
CA TRP A 157 -15.99 -15.31 16.15
C TRP A 157 -16.33 -15.56 17.62
N VAL A 158 -17.46 -15.04 18.10
CA VAL A 158 -17.94 -15.24 19.48
C VAL A 158 -18.22 -16.73 19.75
N GLN A 159 -18.82 -17.44 18.79
CA GLN A 159 -19.07 -18.87 18.92
C GLN A 159 -17.76 -19.67 18.95
N PHE A 160 -16.82 -19.34 18.06
CA PHE A 160 -15.50 -19.97 18.00
C PHE A 160 -14.76 -19.80 19.32
N THR A 161 -14.61 -18.57 19.82
CA THR A 161 -13.92 -18.31 21.09
C THR A 161 -14.63 -18.98 22.26
N SER A 162 -15.97 -18.99 22.29
CA SER A 162 -16.74 -19.66 23.34
C SER A 162 -16.52 -21.17 23.36
N VAL A 163 -16.33 -21.81 22.20
CA VAL A 163 -16.02 -23.25 22.12
C VAL A 163 -14.60 -23.51 22.62
N GLU A 164 -13.62 -22.71 22.20
CA GLU A 164 -12.23 -22.85 22.65
C GLU A 164 -12.12 -22.68 24.18
N PHE A 165 -12.73 -21.64 24.75
CA PHE A 165 -12.68 -21.42 26.20
C PHE A 165 -13.42 -22.48 27.02
N LYS A 166 -14.38 -23.21 26.44
CA LYS A 166 -15.04 -24.34 27.12
C LYS A 166 -14.13 -25.55 27.30
N LEU A 167 -13.10 -25.69 26.48
CA LEU A 167 -12.15 -26.80 26.54
C LEU A 167 -11.02 -26.54 27.56
N ILE A 168 -10.94 -25.33 28.09
CA ILE A 168 -9.89 -24.89 29.01
C ILE A 168 -10.29 -25.20 30.45
N THR A 169 -9.37 -25.83 31.19
CA THR A 169 -9.62 -26.21 32.59
C THR A 169 -8.78 -25.42 33.58
N THR A 170 -7.71 -24.75 33.12
CA THR A 170 -6.78 -24.02 33.99
C THR A 170 -6.66 -22.54 33.64
N VAL A 171 -6.38 -21.70 34.64
CA VAL A 171 -6.16 -20.24 34.46
C VAL A 171 -4.95 -19.96 33.56
N LYS A 172 -3.91 -20.80 33.63
CA LYS A 172 -2.70 -20.67 32.81
C LYS A 172 -3.01 -20.88 31.33
N GLU A 173 -3.81 -21.90 31.01
CA GLU A 173 -4.29 -22.15 29.65
C GLU A 173 -5.19 -20.99 29.18
N ALA A 174 -6.11 -20.50 30.03
CA ALA A 174 -6.98 -19.38 29.68
C ALA A 174 -6.19 -18.10 29.30
N LEU A 175 -5.14 -17.78 30.05
CA LEU A 175 -4.25 -16.66 29.75
C LEU A 175 -3.49 -16.88 28.43
N ALA A 176 -2.98 -18.10 28.19
CA ALA A 176 -2.28 -18.44 26.96
C ALA A 176 -3.22 -18.31 25.74
N THR A 177 -4.41 -18.90 25.79
CA THR A 177 -5.41 -18.83 24.72
C THR A 177 -5.92 -17.40 24.47
N THR A 178 -5.99 -16.55 25.51
CA THR A 178 -6.36 -15.13 25.32
C THR A 178 -5.30 -14.38 24.52
N ILE A 179 -4.02 -14.51 24.90
CA ILE A 179 -2.90 -13.88 24.19
C ILE A 179 -2.84 -14.38 22.74
N GLU A 180 -3.13 -15.66 22.55
CA GLU A 180 -3.19 -16.31 21.25
C GLU A 180 -4.27 -15.74 20.34
N LEU A 181 -5.52 -15.67 20.81
CA LEU A 181 -6.64 -15.10 20.05
C LEU A 181 -6.40 -13.63 19.69
N MET A 182 -5.76 -12.87 20.58
CA MET A 182 -5.31 -11.50 20.27
C MET A 182 -4.29 -11.48 19.13
N GLY A 183 -3.30 -12.39 19.15
CA GLY A 183 -2.30 -12.53 18.09
C GLY A 183 -2.89 -12.94 16.75
N VAL A 184 -3.81 -13.92 16.74
CA VAL A 184 -4.54 -14.34 15.53
C VAL A 184 -5.36 -13.20 14.97
N THR A 185 -6.10 -12.48 15.82
CA THR A 185 -6.90 -11.31 15.40
C THR A 185 -6.02 -10.22 14.79
N PHE A 186 -4.91 -9.89 15.45
CA PHE A 186 -3.96 -8.90 14.97
C PHE A 186 -3.38 -9.28 13.60
N THR A 187 -3.06 -10.55 13.40
CA THR A 187 -2.55 -11.04 12.11
C THR A 187 -3.62 -11.13 11.05
N ILE A 188 -4.86 -11.50 11.37
CA ILE A 188 -5.97 -11.39 10.43
C ILE A 188 -6.13 -9.94 9.97
N VAL A 189 -6.00 -8.96 10.87
CA VAL A 189 -6.05 -7.53 10.51
C VAL A 189 -4.88 -7.13 9.59
N ILE A 190 -3.65 -7.56 9.90
CA ILE A 190 -2.48 -7.30 9.05
C ILE A 190 -2.64 -7.96 7.68
N ILE A 191 -3.06 -9.22 7.62
CA ILE A 191 -3.28 -9.95 6.36
C ILE A 191 -4.43 -9.33 5.60
N ALA A 192 -5.54 -8.97 6.24
CA ALA A 192 -6.64 -8.27 5.59
C ALA A 192 -6.18 -6.91 5.04
N GLY A 193 -5.30 -6.20 5.74
CA GLY A 193 -4.64 -4.99 5.27
C GLY A 193 -3.73 -5.25 4.06
N ALA A 194 -2.86 -6.25 4.14
CA ALA A 194 -1.93 -6.66 3.10
C ALA A 194 -2.66 -7.20 1.86
N VAL A 195 -3.69 -8.03 2.04
CA VAL A 195 -4.59 -8.53 1.01
C VAL A 195 -5.40 -7.38 0.44
N LYS A 196 -5.86 -6.41 1.23
CA LYS A 196 -6.49 -5.19 0.71
C LYS A 196 -5.52 -4.39 -0.13
N GLU A 197 -4.25 -4.26 0.26
CA GLU A 197 -3.23 -3.59 -0.54
C GLU A 197 -2.86 -4.38 -1.80
N LEU A 198 -2.75 -5.70 -1.70
CA LEU A 198 -2.51 -6.60 -2.83
C LEU A 198 -3.71 -6.68 -3.77
N LEU A 199 -4.93 -6.64 -3.26
CA LEU A 199 -6.16 -6.52 -4.04
C LEU A 199 -6.25 -5.13 -4.65
N VAL A 200 -5.85 -4.08 -3.95
CA VAL A 200 -5.71 -2.73 -4.53
C VAL A 200 -4.64 -2.73 -5.62
N ASP A 201 -3.57 -3.50 -5.49
CA ASP A 201 -2.46 -3.59 -6.43
C ASP A 201 -2.74 -4.52 -7.63
N LEU A 202 -3.46 -5.61 -7.40
CA LEU A 202 -4.03 -6.48 -8.43
C LEU A 202 -5.16 -5.75 -9.13
N ARG A 203 -5.97 -4.95 -8.43
CA ARG A 203 -6.90 -3.98 -9.01
C ARG A 203 -6.13 -2.91 -9.79
N LYS A 204 -4.97 -2.41 -9.34
CA LYS A 204 -4.10 -1.52 -10.15
C LYS A 204 -3.63 -2.19 -11.47
N LEU A 205 -3.51 -3.52 -11.49
CA LEU A 205 -3.07 -4.34 -12.64
C LEU A 205 -4.24 -4.82 -13.55
N LEU A 206 -5.40 -5.15 -12.98
CA LEU A 206 -6.56 -5.76 -13.66
C LEU A 206 -7.73 -4.77 -13.86
N LEU A 207 -7.88 -3.75 -13.00
CA LEU A 207 -9.02 -2.82 -12.94
C LEU A 207 -8.55 -1.40 -12.60
N ASN A 208 -8.12 -0.68 -13.64
CA ASN A 208 -7.74 0.74 -13.67
C ASN A 208 -8.20 1.57 -12.44
N THR A 209 -7.40 1.63 -11.35
CA THR A 209 -7.76 2.38 -10.13
C THR A 209 -7.48 3.87 -10.29
N GLU A 210 -8.30 4.52 -11.11
CA GLU A 210 -8.28 5.96 -11.34
C GLU A 210 -8.52 6.78 -10.06
N PRO A 211 -9.36 6.39 -9.08
CA PRO A 211 -9.61 7.23 -7.89
C PRO A 211 -8.35 7.56 -7.07
N GLN A 212 -7.46 6.59 -6.87
CA GLN A 212 -6.21 6.81 -6.12
C GLN A 212 -5.23 7.69 -6.90
N ARG A 213 -5.16 7.53 -8.22
CA ARG A 213 -4.33 8.37 -9.08
C ARG A 213 -4.85 9.80 -9.08
N ILE A 214 -6.16 9.97 -9.21
CA ILE A 214 -6.85 11.25 -9.10
C ILE A 214 -6.51 11.93 -7.77
N MET A 215 -6.53 11.20 -6.65
CA MET A 215 -6.14 11.76 -5.35
C MET A 215 -4.66 12.19 -5.27
N GLN A 216 -3.75 11.46 -5.92
CA GLN A 216 -2.36 11.86 -6.03
C GLN A 216 -2.17 13.10 -6.90
N ILE A 217 -2.91 13.21 -8.02
CA ILE A 217 -2.94 14.40 -8.86
C ILE A 217 -3.44 15.60 -8.05
N ILE A 218 -4.55 15.45 -7.31
CA ILE A 218 -5.11 16.49 -6.44
C ILE A 218 -4.05 17.01 -5.46
N LYS A 219 -3.33 16.12 -4.76
CA LYS A 219 -2.26 16.53 -3.83
C LYS A 219 -1.17 17.36 -4.52
N LEU A 220 -0.74 16.94 -5.71
CA LEU A 220 0.27 17.71 -6.47
C LEU A 220 -0.28 19.06 -6.95
N LEU A 221 -1.55 19.11 -7.37
CA LEU A 221 -2.22 20.36 -7.75
C LEU A 221 -2.39 21.31 -6.56
N GLU A 222 -2.71 20.81 -5.37
CA GLU A 222 -2.78 21.59 -4.13
C GLU A 222 -1.42 22.21 -3.81
N ILE A 223 -0.33 21.47 -3.96
CA ILE A 223 1.03 22.00 -3.79
C ILE A 223 1.38 23.05 -4.86
N ILE A 224 0.94 22.85 -6.11
CA ILE A 224 1.12 23.84 -7.18
C ILE A 224 0.33 25.11 -6.89
N LEU A 225 -0.91 24.98 -6.43
CA LEU A 225 -1.80 26.10 -6.09
C LEU A 225 -1.16 27.01 -5.02
N LEU A 226 -0.56 26.42 -3.99
CA LEU A 226 0.15 27.14 -2.94
C LEU A 226 1.37 27.93 -3.45
N LYS A 227 1.94 27.55 -4.60
CA LYS A 227 3.14 28.16 -5.21
C LYS A 227 2.83 29.06 -6.42
N ILE A 228 1.55 29.30 -6.71
CA ILE A 228 1.12 30.26 -7.73
C ILE A 228 0.96 31.66 -7.12
N ASP A 229 0.89 31.75 -5.79
CA ASP A 229 0.75 33.00 -5.03
C ASP A 229 2.10 33.69 -4.73
N ASP A 230 3.23 33.09 -5.10
CA ASP A 230 4.59 33.66 -5.07
C ASP A 230 5.07 34.02 -6.49
#